data_AF-A0A2S5KYB6-F1
#
_entry.id   AF-A0A2S5KYB6-F1
#
_cell.length_a   1.000
_cell.length_b   1.000
_cell.length_c   1.000
_cell.angle_alpha   90.00
_cell.angle_beta   90.00
_cell.angle_gamma   90.00
#
_symmetry.space_group_name_H-M   'P 1'
#
loop_
_entity.id
_entity.type
_entity.pdbx_description
1 polymer ?
#
loop_
_entity_poly.entity_id
_entity_poly.type
_entity_poly.pdbx_seq_one_letter_code
_entity_poly.pdbx_strand_id
1 'polypeptide(L)'
;MNIKQFFGVNSREALKQVRMELGEDAIILSNRAVEGGNRITALKEEDLDAIVDNVATMEASYRNHTEGFGEDNPSALISVINKKIEGFHSNQAQPFAPSMMEPEVSAPKAQATPTFAQPIAQPAPDTLMQASMLDASQKMTEILNEMRSMRDVFESQLTTIAWSNTQQQYPTKTRILNILLSSGFSAALARMLSEKMPANLDEAKALAWVKAILSKNLDNLPNEMGMLDQGGIFALIGPTGVGKTTTTAKLAARYVMKHGTESLGLITTDAYRIGGHEQLRIYGKILGVMVHAVKDEADLKIALNELKNKRTILIDTVGVSQRDTMVTEQIAMLSNTNARIKKLLCLNATSTGETLTDVIRAYKGKGLDGTIITKLDEAVTIGGVLDVIIRGKLKLYYLANGQRVPEDIHLANKSYLIQKALKIGADGRSLQFKNEELPFIMANTKPSVNILSTEISRG
;
A
#
# COMPACT_ATOMS: atom_id res chain seq x y z
N MET A 1 -36.16 26.62 0.46
CA MET A 1 -35.08 25.95 1.20
C MET A 1 -35.65 25.31 2.46
N ASN A 2 -36.05 24.03 2.41
CA ASN A 2 -36.60 23.32 3.55
C ASN A 2 -35.70 22.14 3.97
N ILE A 3 -34.53 22.44 4.54
CA ILE A 3 -33.72 21.43 5.22
C ILE A 3 -34.41 21.12 6.55
N LYS A 4 -34.80 19.85 6.76
CA LYS A 4 -35.50 19.43 7.97
C LYS A 4 -34.69 18.43 8.78
N GLN A 5 -34.86 18.49 10.09
CA GLN A 5 -34.21 17.59 11.05
C GLN A 5 -35.26 16.69 11.69
N PHE A 6 -34.94 15.40 11.79
CA PHE A 6 -35.80 14.35 12.30
C PHE A 6 -35.10 13.62 13.44
N PHE A 7 -35.85 13.29 14.49
CA PHE A 7 -35.34 12.60 15.67
C PHE A 7 -36.18 11.36 15.96
N GLY A 8 -35.53 10.21 16.08
CA GLY A 8 -36.18 8.95 16.44
C GLY A 8 -35.40 8.21 17.51
N VAL A 9 -36.06 7.33 18.28
CA VAL A 9 -35.43 6.54 19.35
C VAL A 9 -34.34 5.62 18.78
N ASN A 10 -34.47 5.26 17.49
CA ASN A 10 -33.45 4.59 16.71
C ASN A 10 -33.43 5.09 15.26
N SER A 11 -32.39 4.73 14.49
CA SER A 11 -32.25 5.11 13.06
C SER A 11 -33.48 4.77 12.22
N ARG A 12 -34.13 3.64 12.51
CA ARG A 12 -35.24 3.13 11.69
C ARG A 12 -36.47 4.00 11.85
N GLU A 13 -36.73 4.49 13.06
CA GLU A 13 -37.83 5.39 13.35
C GLU A 13 -37.58 6.80 12.78
N ALA A 14 -36.36 7.33 12.92
CA ALA A 14 -35.96 8.61 12.31
C ALA A 14 -36.07 8.57 10.78
N LEU A 15 -35.67 7.47 10.14
CA LEU A 15 -35.81 7.27 8.69
C LEU A 15 -37.27 7.12 8.25
N LYS A 16 -38.12 6.50 9.08
CA LYS A 16 -39.56 6.39 8.78
C LYS A 16 -40.21 7.77 8.80
N GLN A 17 -39.81 8.65 9.72
CA GLN A 17 -40.28 10.04 9.77
C GLN A 17 -39.81 10.84 8.55
N VAL A 18 -38.53 10.69 8.14
CA VAL A 18 -38.01 11.31 6.91
C VAL A 18 -38.83 10.89 5.69
N ARG A 19 -39.11 9.59 5.52
CA ARG A 19 -39.90 9.09 4.39
C ARG A 19 -41.35 9.54 4.41
N MET A 20 -41.98 9.62 5.59
CA MET A 20 -43.36 10.09 5.71
C MET A 20 -43.51 11.57 5.34
N GLU A 21 -42.50 12.40 5.62
CA GLU A 21 -42.61 13.85 5.43
C GLU A 21 -41.97 14.37 4.14
N LEU A 22 -40.86 13.77 3.72
CA LEU A 22 -40.09 14.19 2.54
C LEU A 22 -40.26 13.25 1.33
N GLY A 23 -40.89 12.07 1.50
CA GLY A 23 -41.07 11.08 0.45
C GLY A 23 -39.95 10.03 0.41
N GLU A 24 -40.10 9.02 -0.44
CA GLU A 24 -39.10 7.94 -0.63
C GLU A 24 -37.78 8.47 -1.20
N ASP A 25 -37.84 9.56 -1.98
CA ASP A 25 -36.69 10.18 -2.67
C ASP A 25 -35.98 11.26 -1.83
N ALA A 26 -36.14 11.22 -0.50
CA ALA A 26 -35.50 12.17 0.40
C ALA A 26 -33.99 11.93 0.50
N ILE A 27 -33.20 12.99 0.30
CA ILE A 27 -31.74 12.94 0.36
C ILE A 27 -31.28 13.24 1.79
N ILE A 28 -30.57 12.27 2.39
CA ILE A 28 -30.05 12.37 3.75
C ILE A 28 -28.67 13.03 3.71
N LEU A 29 -28.56 14.20 4.32
CA LEU A 29 -27.30 14.94 4.42
C LEU A 29 -26.43 14.45 5.58
N SER A 30 -27.04 14.10 6.71
CA SER A 30 -26.32 13.61 7.88
C SER A 30 -27.19 12.72 8.76
N ASN A 31 -26.55 11.72 9.38
CA ASN A 31 -27.12 10.88 10.41
C ASN A 31 -26.14 10.85 11.59
N ARG A 32 -26.57 11.31 12.77
CA ARG A 32 -25.76 11.32 13.99
C ARG A 32 -26.52 10.69 15.15
N ALA A 33 -25.87 9.76 15.85
CA ALA A 33 -26.32 9.31 17.15
C ALA A 33 -26.17 10.45 18.17
N VAL A 34 -27.21 10.70 18.94
CA VAL A 34 -27.29 11.73 19.99
C VAL A 34 -27.82 11.09 21.28
N GLU A 35 -27.61 11.71 22.43
CA GLU A 35 -28.20 11.20 23.68
C GLU A 35 -29.73 11.12 23.54
N GLY A 36 -30.26 9.90 23.67
CA GLY A 36 -31.70 9.61 23.54
C GLY A 36 -32.19 9.17 22.16
N GLY A 37 -31.32 9.04 21.14
CA GLY A 37 -31.73 8.48 19.84
C GLY A 37 -30.85 8.91 18.66
N ASN A 38 -31.40 8.87 17.45
CA ASN A 38 -30.69 9.26 16.22
C ASN A 38 -31.33 10.49 15.57
N ARG A 39 -30.48 11.44 15.20
CA ARG A 39 -30.83 12.66 14.49
C ARG A 39 -30.46 12.55 13.02
N ILE A 40 -31.42 12.73 12.12
CA ILE A 40 -31.24 12.71 10.67
C ILE A 40 -31.60 14.07 10.10
N THR A 41 -30.71 14.63 9.26
CA THR A 41 -30.99 15.86 8.49
C THR A 41 -31.19 15.48 7.03
N ALA A 42 -32.31 15.87 6.45
CA ALA A 42 -32.69 15.51 5.08
C ALA A 42 -33.36 16.67 4.33
N LEU A 43 -33.37 16.59 3.00
CA LEU A 43 -34.09 17.49 2.09
C LEU A 43 -34.77 16.69 0.97
N LYS A 44 -35.68 17.33 0.22
CA LYS A 44 -36.27 16.76 -1.00
C LYS A 44 -35.34 16.95 -2.20
N GLU A 45 -35.34 15.99 -3.12
CA GLU A 45 -34.55 16.02 -4.35
C GLU A 45 -34.82 17.29 -5.21
N GLU A 46 -36.08 17.74 -5.27
CA GLU A 46 -36.48 18.97 -5.98
C GLU A 46 -35.87 20.26 -5.38
N ASP A 47 -35.52 20.27 -4.09
CA ASP A 47 -34.85 21.39 -3.43
C ASP A 47 -33.33 21.41 -3.70
N LEU A 48 -32.78 20.36 -4.35
CA LEU A 48 -31.36 20.24 -4.68
C LEU A 48 -30.99 21.01 -5.96
N ASP A 49 -31.92 21.11 -6.92
CA ASP A 49 -31.75 21.93 -8.13
C ASP A 49 -31.64 23.42 -7.78
N ALA A 50 -32.35 23.87 -6.74
CA ALA A 50 -32.24 25.23 -6.21
C ALA A 50 -30.85 25.52 -5.58
N ILE A 51 -30.05 24.51 -5.22
CA ILE A 51 -28.66 24.68 -4.76
C ILE A 51 -27.74 24.88 -5.97
N VAL A 52 -28.01 24.21 -7.09
CA VAL A 52 -27.27 24.38 -8.35
C VAL A 52 -27.54 25.76 -8.93
N ASP A 53 -28.80 26.21 -8.91
CA ASP A 53 -29.18 27.54 -9.38
C ASP A 53 -28.69 28.65 -8.45
N ASN A 54 -28.75 28.49 -7.11
CA ASN A 54 -28.21 29.50 -6.19
C ASN A 54 -26.68 29.63 -6.25
N VAL A 55 -25.96 28.58 -6.64
CA VAL A 55 -24.53 28.67 -6.93
C VAL A 55 -24.30 29.50 -8.20
N ALA A 56 -25.16 29.37 -9.22
CA ALA A 56 -25.12 30.19 -10.43
C ALA A 56 -25.55 31.66 -10.17
N THR A 57 -26.52 31.93 -9.28
CA THR A 57 -26.89 33.30 -8.88
C THR A 57 -25.86 33.93 -7.93
N MET A 58 -25.17 33.13 -7.10
CA MET A 58 -23.98 33.58 -6.35
C MET A 58 -22.84 33.94 -7.31
N GLU A 59 -22.60 33.19 -8.39
CA GLU A 59 -21.63 33.59 -9.43
C GLU A 59 -21.99 34.93 -10.11
N ALA A 60 -23.29 35.21 -10.32
CA ALA A 60 -23.74 36.47 -10.90
C ALA A 60 -23.58 37.69 -9.95
N SER A 61 -23.72 37.48 -8.64
CA SER A 61 -23.56 38.54 -7.64
C SER A 61 -22.10 38.81 -7.27
N TYR A 62 -21.21 37.81 -7.37
CA TYR A 62 -19.76 37.99 -7.24
C TYR A 62 -19.12 38.67 -8.46
N ARG A 63 -19.67 38.49 -9.67
CA ARG A 63 -19.21 39.19 -10.89
C ARG A 63 -19.42 40.71 -10.84
N ASN A 64 -20.39 41.20 -10.07
CA ASN A 64 -20.69 42.63 -10.00
C ASN A 64 -19.87 43.39 -8.93
N HIS A 65 -19.02 42.72 -8.14
CA HIS A 65 -18.24 43.35 -7.05
C HIS A 65 -16.72 43.12 -7.12
N THR A 66 -16.20 42.79 -8.31
CA THR A 66 -14.75 42.72 -8.53
C THR A 66 -14.36 43.43 -9.83
N GLU A 67 -14.59 44.74 -9.88
CA GLU A 67 -13.76 45.58 -10.75
C GLU A 67 -12.34 45.62 -10.15
N GLY A 68 -11.47 44.82 -10.73
CA GLY A 68 -10.02 44.93 -10.55
C GLY A 68 -9.36 43.77 -9.85
N PHE A 69 -9.45 42.55 -10.38
CA PHE A 69 -8.33 41.59 -10.45
C PHE A 69 -8.63 40.60 -11.60
N GLY A 70 -7.63 40.40 -12.47
CA GLY A 70 -7.74 39.71 -13.75
C GLY A 70 -8.13 38.23 -13.66
N GLU A 71 -8.71 37.77 -14.76
CA GLU A 71 -9.22 36.42 -15.04
C GLU A 71 -8.14 35.31 -14.97
N ASP A 72 -8.65 34.09 -14.87
CA ASP A 72 -8.01 32.77 -14.99
C ASP A 72 -7.23 32.21 -13.79
N ASN A 73 -7.96 31.50 -12.90
CA ASN A 73 -7.31 30.38 -12.19
C ASN A 73 -8.27 29.23 -11.80
N PRO A 74 -8.34 28.14 -12.60
CA PRO A 74 -9.07 26.90 -12.28
C PRO A 74 -8.62 26.21 -10.98
N SER A 75 -7.45 26.58 -10.43
CA SER A 75 -6.88 26.02 -9.21
C SER A 75 -7.70 26.34 -7.94
N ALA A 76 -8.43 27.46 -7.93
CA ALA A 76 -9.22 27.87 -6.76
C ALA A 76 -10.40 26.91 -6.52
N LEU A 77 -11.09 26.50 -7.58
CA LEU A 77 -12.20 25.55 -7.53
C LEU A 77 -11.77 24.15 -7.04
N ILE A 78 -10.61 23.66 -7.50
CA ILE A 78 -10.06 22.36 -7.08
C ILE A 78 -9.67 22.38 -5.60
N SER A 79 -9.17 23.51 -5.08
CA SER A 79 -8.79 23.65 -3.66
C SER A 79 -9.99 23.58 -2.71
N VAL A 80 -11.15 24.11 -3.11
CA VAL A 80 -12.39 24.08 -2.32
C VAL A 80 -12.99 22.67 -2.27
N ILE A 81 -12.86 21.90 -3.35
CA ILE A 81 -13.34 20.51 -3.43
C ILE A 81 -12.46 19.59 -2.57
N ASN A 82 -11.12 19.76 -2.60
CA ASN A 82 -10.21 18.99 -1.73
C ASN A 82 -10.58 19.17 -0.23
N LYS A 83 -10.96 20.38 0.16
CA LYS A 83 -11.38 20.69 1.54
C LYS A 83 -12.71 20.04 1.95
N LYS A 84 -13.61 19.76 0.98
CA LYS A 84 -14.86 19.00 1.22
C LYS A 84 -14.63 17.48 1.28
N ILE A 85 -13.64 16.96 0.54
CA ILE A 85 -13.28 15.52 0.56
C ILE A 85 -12.61 15.13 1.89
N GLU A 86 -11.81 16.02 2.49
CA GLU A 86 -11.20 15.80 3.82
C GLU A 86 -12.24 15.58 4.94
N GLY A 87 -13.41 16.22 4.84
CA GLY A 87 -14.49 16.11 5.84
C GLY A 87 -15.18 14.74 5.91
N PHE A 88 -14.98 13.87 4.92
CA PHE A 88 -15.57 12.52 4.87
C PHE A 88 -14.69 11.44 5.50
N HIS A 89 -13.40 11.72 5.79
CA HIS A 89 -12.43 10.70 6.24
C HIS A 89 -12.13 10.69 7.75
N SER A 90 -12.73 11.58 8.55
CA SER A 90 -12.58 11.53 10.00
C SER A 90 -13.75 10.80 10.67
N ASN A 91 -13.68 9.47 10.74
CA ASN A 91 -14.13 8.78 11.96
C ASN A 91 -13.47 7.41 12.13
N GLN A 92 -12.85 7.28 13.30
CA GLN A 92 -12.03 6.18 13.75
C GLN A 92 -12.88 4.92 14.00
N ALA A 93 -12.47 3.78 13.43
CA ALA A 93 -12.95 2.48 13.85
C ALA A 93 -12.08 1.98 15.02
N GLN A 94 -12.69 1.86 16.20
CA GLN A 94 -12.09 1.15 17.33
C GLN A 94 -12.07 -0.36 17.03
N PRO A 95 -10.99 -1.08 17.36
CA PRO A 95 -10.92 -2.53 17.14
C PRO A 95 -11.77 -3.28 18.18
N PHE A 96 -12.75 -4.04 17.69
CA PHE A 96 -13.47 -5.06 18.47
C PHE A 96 -12.53 -6.22 18.81
N ALA A 97 -12.41 -6.53 20.09
CA ALA A 97 -11.71 -7.71 20.61
C ALA A 97 -12.63 -8.95 20.49
N PRO A 98 -12.19 -10.07 19.90
CA PRO A 98 -12.94 -11.31 19.95
C PRO A 98 -12.70 -12.04 21.27
N SER A 99 -13.78 -12.24 22.03
CA SER A 99 -13.86 -13.10 23.21
C SER A 99 -13.58 -14.56 22.84
N MET A 100 -12.62 -15.18 23.51
CA MET A 100 -12.37 -16.61 23.42
C MET A 100 -13.49 -17.39 24.10
N MET A 101 -14.07 -18.36 23.40
CA MET A 101 -14.89 -19.43 23.97
C MET A 101 -14.14 -20.73 23.72
N GLU A 102 -13.58 -21.30 24.79
CA GLU A 102 -13.15 -22.70 24.83
C GLU A 102 -14.37 -23.59 25.08
N PRO A 103 -14.51 -24.74 24.40
CA PRO A 103 -15.45 -25.76 24.83
C PRO A 103 -14.78 -26.66 25.88
N GLU A 104 -15.28 -26.57 27.11
CA GLU A 104 -15.12 -27.59 28.15
C GLU A 104 -15.75 -28.91 27.69
N VAL A 105 -14.99 -30.01 27.75
CA VAL A 105 -15.55 -31.36 27.73
C VAL A 105 -15.31 -32.01 29.08
N SER A 106 -16.39 -32.11 29.83
CA SER A 106 -16.58 -32.75 31.12
C SER A 106 -16.29 -34.26 31.10
N ALA A 107 -15.58 -34.75 32.11
CA ALA A 107 -15.56 -36.16 32.47
C ALA A 107 -16.54 -36.44 33.61
N PRO A 108 -17.31 -37.56 33.58
CA PRO A 108 -17.80 -38.20 34.78
C PRO A 108 -17.23 -39.61 34.96
N LYS A 109 -16.88 -39.91 36.22
CA LYS A 109 -16.47 -41.21 36.75
C LYS A 109 -17.63 -42.22 36.71
N ALA A 110 -17.34 -43.49 36.43
CA ALA A 110 -18.18 -44.60 36.89
C ALA A 110 -17.32 -45.84 37.19
N GLN A 111 -17.64 -46.47 38.32
CA GLN A 111 -16.98 -47.61 38.95
C GLN A 111 -17.39 -48.96 38.33
N ALA A 112 -16.57 -49.98 38.58
CA ALA A 112 -16.66 -51.40 38.18
C ALA A 112 -17.93 -52.13 38.69
N THR A 113 -18.42 -53.24 38.12
CA THR A 113 -17.90 -54.64 37.93
C THR A 113 -18.98 -55.47 37.16
N PRO A 114 -18.89 -56.81 36.95
CA PRO A 114 -17.81 -57.67 36.46
C PRO A 114 -18.17 -58.53 35.21
N THR A 115 -17.12 -58.97 34.51
CA THR A 115 -16.87 -60.29 33.89
C THR A 115 -17.99 -61.12 33.23
N PHE A 116 -17.83 -61.37 31.92
CA PHE A 116 -17.95 -62.72 31.33
C PHE A 116 -16.87 -62.94 30.24
N ALA A 117 -16.16 -64.07 30.38
CA ALA A 117 -15.25 -64.75 29.44
C ALA A 117 -15.97 -65.10 28.11
N GLN A 118 -15.38 -65.33 26.92
CA GLN A 118 -14.05 -65.64 26.34
C GLN A 118 -14.24 -65.48 24.79
N PRO A 119 -13.30 -65.73 23.84
CA PRO A 119 -12.01 -66.41 23.94
C PRO A 119 -10.80 -65.64 23.38
N ILE A 120 -9.64 -66.14 23.79
CA ILE A 120 -8.29 -65.70 23.44
C ILE A 120 -7.99 -66.11 21.99
N ALA A 121 -7.66 -65.14 21.14
CA ALA A 121 -6.86 -65.36 19.94
C ALA A 121 -5.52 -64.62 20.12
N GLN A 122 -4.44 -65.39 20.22
CA GLN A 122 -3.07 -64.87 20.20
C GLN A 122 -2.79 -64.19 18.84
N PRO A 123 -1.93 -63.17 18.84
CA PRO A 123 -0.78 -63.30 17.96
C PRO A 123 0.54 -62.91 18.64
N ALA A 124 1.47 -63.85 18.50
CA ALA A 124 2.91 -63.73 18.23
C ALA A 124 3.85 -62.88 19.13
N PRO A 125 5.12 -63.30 19.30
CA PRO A 125 6.10 -62.65 20.19
C PRO A 125 6.68 -61.31 19.70
N ASP A 126 6.21 -60.73 18.59
CA ASP A 126 6.90 -59.62 17.90
C ASP A 126 6.47 -58.20 18.34
N THR A 127 5.42 -58.05 19.15
CA THR A 127 4.81 -56.74 19.48
C THR A 127 5.56 -55.94 20.54
N LEU A 128 6.38 -56.57 21.39
CA LEU A 128 7.14 -55.87 22.43
C LEU A 128 8.43 -55.22 21.90
N MET A 129 8.99 -55.76 20.82
CA MET A 129 10.23 -55.24 20.24
C MET A 129 9.97 -53.98 19.38
N GLN A 130 8.84 -53.94 18.66
CA GLN A 130 8.45 -52.78 17.83
C GLN A 130 8.01 -51.54 18.64
N ALA A 131 7.39 -51.72 19.80
CA ALA A 131 7.05 -50.59 20.69
C ALA A 131 8.30 -49.90 21.27
N SER A 132 9.33 -50.68 21.62
CA SER A 132 10.61 -50.14 22.12
C SER A 132 11.42 -49.38 21.07
N MET A 133 11.33 -49.79 19.80
CA MET A 133 12.01 -49.14 18.67
C MET A 133 11.35 -47.82 18.26
N LEU A 134 10.03 -47.71 18.37
CA LEU A 134 9.29 -46.47 18.11
C LEU A 134 9.57 -45.41 19.19
N ASP A 135 9.62 -45.82 20.46
CA ASP A 135 9.92 -44.95 21.59
C ASP A 135 11.41 -44.50 21.58
N ALA A 136 12.33 -45.40 21.18
CA ALA A 136 13.73 -45.06 20.95
C ALA A 136 13.92 -44.13 19.74
N SER A 137 13.14 -44.30 18.66
CA SER A 137 13.16 -43.43 17.48
C SER A 137 12.59 -42.04 17.78
N GLN A 138 11.54 -41.96 18.59
CA GLN A 138 10.97 -40.69 19.07
C GLN A 138 11.94 -39.95 19.99
N LYS A 139 12.53 -40.63 20.98
CA LYS A 139 13.59 -40.06 21.84
C LYS A 139 14.83 -39.64 21.04
N MET A 140 15.23 -40.41 20.03
CA MET A 140 16.31 -40.03 19.11
C MET A 140 15.95 -38.78 18.29
N THR A 141 14.70 -38.65 17.86
CA THR A 141 14.21 -37.46 17.14
C THR A 141 14.17 -36.23 18.04
N GLU A 142 13.77 -36.39 19.30
CA GLU A 142 13.82 -35.32 20.32
C GLU A 142 15.27 -34.89 20.61
N ILE A 143 16.19 -35.83 20.80
CA ILE A 143 17.62 -35.54 20.98
C ILE A 143 18.19 -34.83 19.74
N LEU A 144 17.84 -35.28 18.53
CA LEU A 144 18.28 -34.64 17.28
C LEU A 144 17.72 -33.22 17.13
N ASN A 145 16.49 -32.97 17.57
CA ASN A 145 15.90 -31.63 17.60
C ASN A 145 16.59 -30.76 18.66
N GLU A 146 16.90 -31.30 19.84
CA GLU A 146 17.62 -30.57 20.89
C GLU A 146 19.07 -30.25 20.49
N MET A 147 19.74 -31.16 19.78
CA MET A 147 21.06 -30.92 19.19
C MET A 147 21.02 -29.85 18.09
N ARG A 148 19.94 -29.77 17.31
CA ARG A 148 19.73 -28.69 16.34
C ARG A 148 19.51 -27.37 17.06
N SER A 149 18.66 -27.33 18.08
CA SER A 149 18.43 -26.14 18.92
C SER A 149 19.72 -25.65 19.60
N MET A 150 20.51 -26.55 20.19
CA MET A 150 21.82 -26.21 20.76
C MET A 150 22.78 -25.67 19.70
N ARG A 151 22.84 -26.31 18.52
CA ARG A 151 23.68 -25.82 17.41
C ARG A 151 23.26 -24.42 16.99
N ASP A 152 21.97 -24.15 16.85
CA ASP A 152 21.44 -22.83 16.48
C ASP A 152 21.82 -21.77 17.53
N VAL A 153 21.76 -22.10 18.82
CA VAL A 153 22.21 -21.22 19.92
C VAL A 153 23.73 -20.98 19.86
N PHE A 154 24.54 -22.03 19.66
CA PHE A 154 25.99 -21.91 19.54
C PHE A 154 26.41 -21.10 18.31
N GLU A 155 25.79 -21.32 17.16
CA GLU A 155 26.02 -20.53 15.95
C GLU A 155 25.66 -19.06 16.15
N SER A 156 24.55 -18.77 16.84
CA SER A 156 24.13 -17.42 17.22
C SER A 156 25.14 -16.73 18.17
N GLN A 157 25.69 -17.45 19.14
CA GLN A 157 26.72 -16.91 20.04
C GLN A 157 28.05 -16.63 19.32
N LEU A 158 28.51 -17.55 18.47
CA LEU A 158 29.74 -17.36 17.69
C LEU A 158 29.63 -16.19 16.71
N THR A 159 28.49 -16.04 16.04
CA THR A 159 28.23 -14.91 15.14
C THR A 159 28.19 -13.59 15.91
N THR A 160 27.61 -13.56 17.11
CA THR A 160 27.61 -12.39 18.00
C THR A 160 29.03 -11.96 18.37
N ILE A 161 29.91 -12.91 18.73
CA ILE A 161 31.32 -12.64 19.08
C ILE A 161 32.12 -12.17 17.85
N ALA A 162 31.90 -12.77 16.69
CA ALA A 162 32.54 -12.32 15.45
C ALA A 162 32.13 -10.88 15.09
N TRP A 163 30.86 -10.53 15.33
CA TRP A 163 30.32 -9.20 15.11
C TRP A 163 30.82 -8.16 16.12
N SER A 164 30.94 -8.50 17.40
CA SER A 164 31.45 -7.57 18.41
C SER A 164 32.90 -7.16 18.13
N ASN A 165 33.76 -8.12 17.72
CA ASN A 165 35.13 -7.84 17.28
C ASN A 165 35.15 -6.97 16.00
N THR A 166 34.23 -7.24 15.07
CA THR A 166 34.11 -6.44 13.83
C THR A 166 33.66 -5.01 14.13
N GLN A 167 32.77 -4.79 15.10
CA GLN A 167 32.33 -3.46 15.49
C GLN A 167 33.46 -2.61 16.06
N GLN A 168 34.30 -3.20 16.91
CA GLN A 168 35.46 -2.52 17.48
C GLN A 168 36.51 -2.19 16.40
N GLN A 169 36.68 -3.08 15.42
CA GLN A 169 37.63 -2.87 14.32
C GLN A 169 37.15 -1.87 13.27
N TYR A 170 35.83 -1.74 13.05
CA TYR A 170 35.27 -0.91 11.97
C TYR A 170 34.11 -0.01 12.45
N PRO A 171 34.39 1.01 13.28
CA PRO A 171 33.34 1.87 13.85
C PRO A 171 32.49 2.59 12.78
N THR A 172 33.10 3.03 11.69
CA THR A 172 32.39 3.66 10.57
C THR A 172 31.37 2.71 9.92
N LYS A 173 31.72 1.42 9.76
CA LYS A 173 30.81 0.41 9.18
C LYS A 173 29.58 0.19 10.06
N THR A 174 29.79 0.11 11.37
CA THR A 174 28.72 -0.01 12.38
C THR A 174 27.81 1.22 12.36
N ARG A 175 28.39 2.41 12.28
CA ARG A 175 27.64 3.68 12.23
C ARG A 175 26.75 3.76 10.99
N ILE A 176 27.29 3.44 9.82
CA ILE A 176 26.52 3.42 8.56
C ILE A 176 25.42 2.37 8.59
N LEU A 177 25.69 1.19 9.14
CA LEU A 177 24.69 0.14 9.32
C LEU A 177 23.50 0.63 10.16
N ASN A 178 23.77 1.28 11.29
CA ASN A 178 22.73 1.91 12.12
C ASN A 178 21.91 2.94 11.34
N ILE A 179 22.56 3.84 10.60
CA ILE A 179 21.85 4.85 9.78
C ILE A 179 20.90 4.16 8.79
N LEU A 180 21.36 3.11 8.11
CA LEU A 180 20.55 2.38 7.13
C LEU A 180 19.34 1.71 7.77
N LEU A 181 19.55 0.99 8.88
CA LEU A 181 18.48 0.31 9.62
C LEU A 181 17.45 1.30 10.16
N SER A 182 17.90 2.39 10.80
CA SER A 182 17.02 3.43 11.34
C SER A 182 16.32 4.25 10.26
N SER A 183 16.84 4.25 9.03
CA SER A 183 16.16 4.84 7.87
C SER A 183 15.10 3.93 7.27
N GLY A 184 14.96 2.69 7.78
CA GLY A 184 13.97 1.70 7.34
C GLY A 184 14.46 0.75 6.25
N PHE A 185 15.76 0.74 5.91
CA PHE A 185 16.30 -0.24 4.97
C PHE A 185 16.37 -1.63 5.63
N SER A 186 16.26 -2.69 4.82
CA SER A 186 16.33 -4.06 5.33
C SER A 186 17.73 -4.37 5.86
N ALA A 187 17.80 -5.25 6.87
CA ALA A 187 19.06 -5.76 7.39
C ALA A 187 19.92 -6.41 6.30
N ALA A 188 19.30 -7.09 5.33
CA ALA A 188 20.00 -7.71 4.22
C ALA A 188 20.71 -6.68 3.32
N LEU A 189 20.02 -5.59 2.91
CA LEU A 189 20.63 -4.53 2.11
C LEU A 189 21.66 -3.75 2.91
N ALA A 190 21.35 -3.43 4.18
CA ALA A 190 22.22 -2.65 5.04
C ALA A 190 23.55 -3.38 5.32
N ARG A 191 23.49 -4.69 5.62
CA ARG A 191 24.66 -5.54 5.78
C ARG A 191 25.48 -5.61 4.50
N MET A 192 24.85 -5.84 3.35
CA MET A 192 25.53 -5.94 2.07
C MET A 192 26.26 -4.64 1.70
N LEU A 193 25.66 -3.48 1.96
CA LEU A 193 26.31 -2.18 1.75
C LEU A 193 27.49 -1.99 2.72
N SER A 194 27.32 -2.34 4.00
CA SER A 194 28.38 -2.22 5.01
C SER A 194 29.59 -3.12 4.73
N GLU A 195 29.35 -4.36 4.30
CA GLU A 195 30.40 -5.32 3.93
C GLU A 195 31.19 -4.85 2.71
N LYS A 196 30.50 -4.39 1.66
CA LYS A 196 31.11 -3.93 0.39
C LYS A 196 31.74 -2.54 0.46
N MET A 197 31.50 -1.79 1.53
CA MET A 197 32.09 -0.47 1.72
C MET A 197 33.61 -0.58 1.88
N PRO A 198 34.41 0.26 1.18
CA PRO A 198 35.86 0.27 1.31
C PRO A 198 36.32 0.46 2.76
N ALA A 199 37.39 -0.23 3.13
CA ALA A 199 38.06 0.00 4.40
C ALA A 199 38.68 1.41 4.43
N ASN A 200 38.72 2.05 5.60
CA ASN A 200 39.37 3.34 5.85
C ASN A 200 38.67 4.60 5.29
N LEU A 201 37.35 4.55 5.08
CA LEU A 201 36.57 5.77 4.82
C LEU A 201 36.19 6.48 6.12
N ASP A 202 36.28 7.80 6.10
CA ASP A 202 35.62 8.68 7.07
C ASP A 202 34.09 8.60 6.91
N GLU A 203 33.32 8.91 7.97
CA GLU A 203 31.86 8.79 8.00
C GLU A 203 31.19 9.57 6.87
N ALA A 204 31.65 10.80 6.57
CA ALA A 204 31.11 11.61 5.49
C ALA A 204 31.32 10.94 4.12
N LYS A 205 32.52 10.39 3.88
CA LYS A 205 32.87 9.69 2.63
C LYS A 205 32.15 8.36 2.51
N ALA A 206 32.02 7.63 3.63
CA ALA A 206 31.26 6.40 3.73
C ALA A 206 29.78 6.61 3.38
N LEU A 207 29.16 7.66 3.93
CA LEU A 207 27.79 8.03 3.63
C LEU A 207 27.62 8.46 2.16
N ALA A 208 28.59 9.21 1.61
CA ALA A 208 28.59 9.57 0.19
C ALA A 208 28.69 8.33 -0.71
N TRP A 209 29.52 7.35 -0.35
CA TRP A 209 29.62 6.08 -1.06
C TRP A 209 28.30 5.32 -1.04
N VAL A 210 27.66 5.19 0.13
CA VAL A 210 26.32 4.55 0.24
C VAL A 210 25.29 5.27 -0.62
N LYS A 211 25.26 6.62 -0.58
CA LYS A 211 24.36 7.42 -1.43
C LYS A 211 24.56 7.14 -2.90
N ALA A 212 25.82 7.03 -3.34
CA ALA A 212 26.17 6.74 -4.73
C ALA A 212 25.70 5.33 -5.15
N ILE A 213 25.94 4.31 -4.32
CA ILE A 213 25.52 2.93 -4.61
C ILE A 213 23.98 2.83 -4.65
N LEU A 214 23.27 3.42 -3.69
CA LEU A 214 21.81 3.43 -3.69
C LEU A 214 21.26 4.16 -4.92
N SER A 215 21.83 5.33 -5.26
CA SER A 215 21.40 6.11 -6.44
C SER A 215 21.69 5.38 -7.76
N LYS A 216 22.79 4.63 -7.84
CA LYS A 216 23.10 3.80 -9.01
C LYS A 216 22.08 2.68 -9.20
N ASN A 217 21.66 2.04 -8.11
CA ASN A 217 20.75 0.88 -8.16
C ASN A 217 19.26 1.23 -8.16
N LEU A 218 18.90 2.48 -7.88
CA LEU A 218 17.53 2.96 -8.01
C LEU A 218 17.28 3.37 -9.47
N ASP A 219 16.63 2.52 -10.27
CA ASP A 219 16.24 2.91 -11.64
C ASP A 219 15.03 3.86 -11.59
N ASN A 220 15.09 4.97 -12.34
CA ASN A 220 14.00 5.94 -12.41
C ASN A 220 13.69 6.32 -13.86
N LEU A 221 12.52 6.92 -14.08
CA LEU A 221 12.23 7.54 -15.36
C LEU A 221 13.11 8.80 -15.54
N PRO A 222 13.92 8.90 -16.62
CA PRO A 222 14.89 9.98 -16.78
C PRO A 222 14.25 11.31 -17.17
N ASN A 223 13.16 11.26 -17.94
CA ASN A 223 12.47 12.44 -18.43
C ASN A 223 10.96 12.17 -18.49
N GLU A 224 10.19 12.99 -17.79
CA GLU A 224 8.74 12.99 -17.85
C GLU A 224 8.23 13.37 -19.24
N MET A 225 8.84 14.38 -19.86
CA MET A 225 8.36 14.96 -21.10
C MET A 225 8.30 13.90 -22.21
N GLY A 226 9.33 13.07 -22.32
CA GLY A 226 9.37 11.96 -23.27
C GLY A 226 8.30 10.90 -23.03
N MET A 227 7.94 10.62 -21.77
CA MET A 227 6.83 9.69 -21.48
C MET A 227 5.47 10.32 -21.85
N LEU A 228 5.24 11.58 -21.44
CA LEU A 228 4.02 12.29 -21.79
C LEU A 228 3.87 12.44 -23.31
N ASP A 229 4.98 12.68 -24.02
CA ASP A 229 4.98 12.76 -25.48
C ASP A 229 4.78 11.40 -26.15
N GLN A 230 5.41 10.34 -25.67
CA GLN A 230 5.21 9.02 -26.26
C GLN A 230 3.77 8.52 -26.09
N GLY A 231 3.11 8.90 -25.00
CA GLY A 231 1.77 8.44 -24.66
C GLY A 231 1.71 6.92 -24.44
N GLY A 232 0.56 6.34 -24.76
CA GLY A 232 0.27 4.92 -24.60
C GLY A 232 -0.73 4.61 -23.50
N ILE A 233 -0.89 3.32 -23.19
CA ILE A 233 -1.90 2.83 -22.25
C ILE A 233 -1.21 2.49 -20.93
N PHE A 234 -1.67 3.09 -19.83
CA PHE A 234 -1.11 2.87 -18.50
C PHE A 234 -2.21 2.41 -17.55
N ALA A 235 -1.97 1.31 -16.84
CA ALA A 235 -2.84 0.83 -15.77
C ALA A 235 -2.17 1.01 -14.41
N LEU A 236 -2.87 1.69 -13.51
CA LEU A 236 -2.42 1.91 -12.14
C LEU A 236 -3.00 0.80 -11.29
N ILE A 237 -2.13 -0.05 -10.75
CA ILE A 237 -2.47 -1.26 -10.00
C ILE A 237 -1.92 -1.20 -8.59
N GLY A 238 -2.50 -2.02 -7.69
CA GLY A 238 -2.06 -2.11 -6.30
C GLY A 238 -3.20 -2.17 -5.28
N PRO A 239 -2.85 -2.32 -3.97
CA PRO A 239 -3.81 -2.54 -2.90
C PRO A 239 -4.89 -1.47 -2.73
N THR A 240 -5.92 -1.78 -1.95
CA THR A 240 -6.92 -0.79 -1.54
C THR A 240 -6.28 0.36 -0.77
N GLY A 241 -6.78 1.59 -0.95
CA GLY A 241 -6.32 2.77 -0.20
C GLY A 241 -4.88 3.24 -0.50
N VAL A 242 -4.18 2.63 -1.45
CA VAL A 242 -2.80 3.01 -1.84
C VAL A 242 -2.74 4.33 -2.60
N GLY A 243 -3.86 4.87 -3.07
CA GLY A 243 -3.92 6.14 -3.81
C GLY A 243 -3.91 6.02 -5.33
N LYS A 244 -4.38 4.91 -5.92
CA LYS A 244 -4.48 4.70 -7.37
C LYS A 244 -5.32 5.78 -8.05
N THR A 245 -6.58 5.93 -7.65
CA THR A 245 -7.53 6.88 -8.26
C THR A 245 -7.05 8.32 -8.22
N THR A 246 -6.53 8.77 -7.08
CA THR A 246 -5.94 10.11 -6.95
C THR A 246 -4.69 10.25 -7.80
N THR A 247 -3.84 9.23 -7.90
CA THR A 247 -2.67 9.23 -8.78
C THR A 247 -3.07 9.27 -10.26
N THR A 248 -4.10 8.53 -10.65
CA THR A 248 -4.70 8.58 -12.00
C THR A 248 -5.14 9.99 -12.32
N ALA A 249 -5.86 10.66 -11.41
CA ALA A 249 -6.31 12.04 -11.60
C ALA A 249 -5.14 13.03 -11.75
N LYS A 250 -4.08 12.90 -10.94
CA LYS A 250 -2.87 13.73 -11.07
C LYS A 250 -2.18 13.56 -12.42
N LEU A 251 -2.03 12.32 -12.88
CA LEU A 251 -1.46 12.04 -14.20
C LEU A 251 -2.37 12.54 -15.31
N ALA A 252 -3.69 12.33 -15.20
CA ALA A 252 -4.67 12.81 -16.16
C ALA A 252 -4.57 14.33 -16.35
N ALA A 253 -4.57 15.08 -15.25
CA ALA A 253 -4.41 16.52 -15.27
C ALA A 253 -3.10 16.95 -15.94
N ARG A 254 -1.97 16.25 -15.69
CA ARG A 254 -0.70 16.52 -16.40
C ARG A 254 -0.78 16.29 -17.91
N TYR A 255 -1.43 15.21 -18.34
CA TYR A 255 -1.63 14.95 -19.77
C TYR A 255 -2.55 16.00 -20.42
N VAL A 256 -3.65 16.37 -19.76
CA VAL A 256 -4.58 17.40 -20.24
C VAL A 256 -3.90 18.76 -20.36
N MET A 257 -3.14 19.18 -19.34
CA MET A 257 -2.41 20.46 -19.37
C MET A 257 -1.40 20.52 -20.52
N LYS A 258 -0.82 19.39 -20.92
CA LYS A 258 0.22 19.34 -21.96
C LYS A 258 -0.34 19.14 -23.38
N HIS A 259 -1.38 18.33 -23.53
CA HIS A 259 -1.84 17.83 -24.82
C HIS A 259 -3.35 18.05 -25.07
N GLY A 260 -4.06 18.69 -24.14
CA GLY A 260 -5.50 18.90 -24.21
C GLY A 260 -6.31 17.65 -23.85
N THR A 261 -7.59 17.87 -23.57
CA THR A 261 -8.57 16.84 -23.19
C THR A 261 -8.75 15.79 -24.26
N GLU A 262 -8.72 16.19 -25.53
CA GLU A 262 -8.95 15.30 -26.67
C GLU A 262 -7.86 14.24 -26.85
N SER A 263 -6.70 14.41 -26.23
CA SER A 263 -5.59 13.46 -26.32
C SER A 263 -5.66 12.33 -25.27
N LEU A 264 -6.55 12.45 -24.28
CA LEU A 264 -6.62 11.56 -23.12
C LEU A 264 -7.91 10.74 -23.09
N GLY A 265 -7.78 9.44 -22.81
CA GLY A 265 -8.88 8.57 -22.42
C GLY A 265 -8.74 8.15 -20.96
N LEU A 266 -9.86 8.11 -20.23
CA LEU A 266 -9.92 7.59 -18.86
C LEU A 266 -10.82 6.37 -18.80
N ILE A 267 -10.32 5.31 -18.17
CA ILE A 267 -11.05 4.07 -17.90
C ILE A 267 -10.98 3.80 -16.40
N THR A 268 -12.07 3.33 -15.81
CA THR A 268 -12.09 2.77 -14.46
C THR A 268 -12.62 1.35 -14.48
N THR A 269 -11.96 0.45 -13.75
CA THR A 269 -12.46 -0.90 -13.49
C THR A 269 -13.17 -1.01 -12.13
N ASP A 270 -13.31 0.08 -11.37
CA ASP A 270 -13.98 0.09 -10.06
C ASP A 270 -15.48 0.39 -10.19
N ALA A 271 -16.15 -0.36 -11.09
CA ALA A 271 -17.55 -0.12 -11.44
C ALA A 271 -18.56 -0.55 -10.36
N TYR A 272 -18.17 -1.46 -9.45
CA TYR A 272 -19.09 -2.11 -8.50
C TYR A 272 -19.04 -1.57 -7.08
N ARG A 273 -17.96 -0.88 -6.70
CA ARG A 273 -17.84 -0.35 -5.35
C ARG A 273 -18.68 0.92 -5.24
N ILE A 274 -19.56 0.96 -4.24
CA ILE A 274 -20.37 2.15 -3.93
C ILE A 274 -19.41 3.32 -3.69
N GLY A 275 -19.51 4.36 -4.53
CA GLY A 275 -18.65 5.54 -4.50
C GLY A 275 -17.20 5.35 -5.03
N GLY A 276 -16.80 4.14 -5.42
CA GLY A 276 -15.41 3.83 -5.82
C GLY A 276 -14.96 4.51 -7.12
N HIS A 277 -15.85 4.56 -8.12
CA HIS A 277 -15.59 5.23 -9.40
C HIS A 277 -16.07 6.70 -9.44
N GLU A 278 -16.82 7.15 -8.44
CA GLU A 278 -17.39 8.50 -8.43
C GLU A 278 -16.28 9.57 -8.36
N GLN A 279 -15.23 9.31 -7.58
CA GLN A 279 -14.09 10.21 -7.47
C GLN A 279 -13.41 10.45 -8.82
N LEU A 280 -13.15 9.39 -9.61
CA LEU A 280 -12.53 9.56 -10.93
C LEU A 280 -13.47 10.27 -11.90
N ARG A 281 -14.78 9.99 -11.85
CA ARG A 281 -15.78 10.69 -12.69
C ARG A 281 -15.86 12.18 -12.36
N ILE A 282 -15.77 12.56 -11.09
CA ILE A 282 -15.70 13.98 -10.69
C ILE A 282 -14.46 14.63 -11.27
N TYR A 283 -13.27 14.03 -11.12
CA TYR A 283 -12.06 14.55 -11.75
C TYR A 283 -12.15 14.61 -13.27
N GLY A 284 -12.74 13.60 -13.91
CA GLY A 284 -13.00 13.59 -15.35
C GLY A 284 -13.88 14.76 -15.78
N LYS A 285 -14.97 15.04 -15.05
CA LYS A 285 -15.85 16.19 -15.31
C LYS A 285 -15.11 17.53 -15.17
N ILE A 286 -14.29 17.68 -14.12
CA ILE A 286 -13.47 18.88 -13.91
C ILE A 286 -12.45 19.07 -15.04
N LEU A 287 -11.83 17.98 -15.49
CA LEU A 287 -10.83 17.99 -16.56
C LEU A 287 -11.43 18.02 -17.97
N GLY A 288 -12.76 17.87 -18.13
CA GLY A 288 -13.40 17.75 -19.44
C GLY A 288 -13.08 16.44 -20.17
N VAL A 289 -12.81 15.35 -19.45
CA VAL A 289 -12.48 14.03 -20.01
C VAL A 289 -13.50 12.98 -19.55
N MET A 290 -14.11 12.29 -20.51
CA MET A 290 -15.07 11.21 -20.25
C MET A 290 -14.38 9.99 -19.64
N VAL A 291 -14.97 9.45 -18.56
CA VAL A 291 -14.50 8.25 -17.87
C VAL A 291 -15.37 7.06 -18.26
N HIS A 292 -14.74 6.02 -18.82
CA HIS A 292 -15.40 4.79 -19.23
C HIS A 292 -15.35 3.77 -18.10
N ALA A 293 -16.50 3.28 -17.66
CA ALA A 293 -16.57 2.23 -16.64
C ALA A 293 -16.57 0.86 -17.32
N VAL A 294 -15.69 -0.03 -16.86
CA VAL A 294 -15.43 -1.34 -17.46
C VAL A 294 -15.53 -2.41 -16.37
N LYS A 295 -16.19 -3.53 -16.66
CA LYS A 295 -16.41 -4.59 -15.67
C LYS A 295 -15.52 -5.81 -15.89
N ASP A 296 -15.24 -6.15 -17.14
CA ASP A 296 -14.49 -7.35 -17.51
C ASP A 296 -13.56 -7.12 -18.72
N GLU A 297 -12.87 -8.18 -19.13
CA GLU A 297 -11.94 -8.15 -20.27
C GLU A 297 -12.61 -7.75 -21.60
N ALA A 298 -13.87 -8.13 -21.81
CA ALA A 298 -14.59 -7.82 -23.04
C ALA A 298 -14.93 -6.32 -23.10
N ASP A 299 -15.48 -5.77 -22.01
CA ASP A 299 -15.72 -4.34 -21.84
C ASP A 299 -14.43 -3.53 -22.02
N LEU A 300 -13.31 -4.02 -21.47
CA LEU A 300 -12.02 -3.34 -21.58
C LEU A 300 -11.56 -3.27 -23.03
N LYS A 301 -11.71 -4.35 -23.79
CA LYS A 301 -11.36 -4.39 -25.23
C LYS A 301 -12.22 -3.41 -26.03
N ILE A 302 -13.51 -3.29 -25.72
CA ILE A 302 -14.41 -2.32 -26.37
C ILE A 302 -13.95 -0.89 -26.07
N ALA A 303 -13.76 -0.55 -24.79
CA ALA A 303 -13.32 0.79 -24.38
C ALA A 303 -11.96 1.18 -24.97
N LEU A 304 -11.00 0.24 -25.04
CA LEU A 304 -9.70 0.48 -25.67
C LEU A 304 -9.82 0.71 -27.19
N ASN A 305 -10.75 0.04 -27.87
CA ASN A 305 -11.00 0.25 -29.29
C ASN A 305 -11.66 1.59 -29.57
N GLU A 306 -12.59 2.04 -28.72
CA GLU A 306 -13.23 3.36 -28.81
C GLU A 306 -12.21 4.49 -28.59
N LEU A 307 -11.29 4.30 -27.64
CA LEU A 307 -10.26 5.26 -27.28
C LEU A 307 -8.98 5.13 -28.11
N LYS A 308 -8.93 4.28 -29.15
CA LYS A 308 -7.70 3.99 -29.92
C LYS A 308 -7.06 5.23 -30.57
N ASN A 309 -7.84 6.27 -30.84
CA ASN A 309 -7.38 7.52 -31.45
C ASN A 309 -6.82 8.51 -30.40
N LYS A 310 -6.99 8.22 -29.11
CA LYS A 310 -6.41 9.02 -28.02
C LYS A 310 -4.92 8.69 -27.91
N ARG A 311 -4.11 9.71 -27.63
CA ARG A 311 -2.66 9.56 -27.44
C ARG A 311 -2.32 8.73 -26.22
N THR A 312 -3.07 8.97 -25.14
CA THR A 312 -2.85 8.31 -23.85
C THR A 312 -4.17 7.78 -23.32
N ILE A 313 -4.14 6.57 -22.75
CA ILE A 313 -5.26 6.01 -21.99
C ILE A 313 -4.76 5.68 -20.59
N LEU A 314 -5.43 6.21 -19.57
CA LEU A 314 -5.16 5.88 -18.17
C LEU A 314 -6.28 4.99 -17.63
N ILE A 315 -5.89 3.86 -17.04
CA ILE A 315 -6.80 2.88 -16.46
C ILE A 315 -6.61 2.91 -14.94
N ASP A 316 -7.64 3.35 -14.24
CA ASP A 316 -7.74 3.23 -12.79
C ASP A 316 -8.34 1.87 -12.44
N THR A 317 -7.60 1.05 -11.69
CA THR A 317 -8.08 -0.29 -11.35
C THR A 317 -8.68 -0.34 -9.95
N VAL A 318 -9.59 -1.29 -9.74
CA VAL A 318 -10.11 -1.58 -8.41
C VAL A 318 -8.96 -1.95 -7.46
N GLY A 319 -9.02 -1.46 -6.23
CA GLY A 319 -8.06 -1.88 -5.21
C GLY A 319 -8.34 -3.28 -4.73
N VAL A 320 -7.33 -4.15 -4.81
CA VAL A 320 -7.44 -5.54 -4.37
C VAL A 320 -6.33 -5.86 -3.37
N SER A 321 -6.68 -6.46 -2.24
CA SER A 321 -5.70 -6.93 -1.26
C SER A 321 -4.71 -7.90 -1.92
N GLN A 322 -3.42 -7.77 -1.62
CA GLN A 322 -2.37 -8.63 -2.21
C GLN A 322 -2.51 -10.12 -1.89
N ARG A 323 -3.39 -10.48 -0.95
CA ARG A 323 -3.69 -11.87 -0.58
C ARG A 323 -4.96 -12.42 -1.22
N ASP A 324 -5.68 -11.57 -1.95
CA ASP A 324 -6.92 -11.94 -2.62
C ASP A 324 -6.64 -12.58 -3.98
N THR A 325 -7.41 -13.60 -4.35
CA THR A 325 -7.32 -14.26 -5.66
C THR A 325 -7.65 -13.33 -6.81
N MET A 326 -8.49 -12.30 -6.57
CA MET A 326 -8.87 -11.28 -7.55
C MET A 326 -7.67 -10.50 -8.10
N VAL A 327 -6.52 -10.47 -7.42
CA VAL A 327 -5.28 -9.85 -7.96
C VAL A 327 -4.87 -10.53 -9.26
N THR A 328 -4.98 -11.86 -9.33
CA THR A 328 -4.61 -12.62 -10.52
C THR A 328 -5.57 -12.35 -11.67
N GLU A 329 -6.87 -12.27 -11.38
CA GLU A 329 -7.92 -11.94 -12.36
C GLU A 329 -7.72 -10.54 -12.93
N GLN A 330 -7.43 -9.55 -12.08
CA GLN A 330 -7.12 -8.19 -12.49
C GLN A 330 -5.89 -8.14 -13.41
N ILE A 331 -4.80 -8.84 -13.05
CA ILE A 331 -3.59 -8.88 -13.87
C ILE A 331 -3.86 -9.58 -15.21
N ALA A 332 -4.66 -10.65 -15.22
CA ALA A 332 -5.03 -11.39 -16.43
C ALA A 332 -5.86 -10.51 -17.37
N MET A 333 -6.90 -9.84 -16.86
CA MET A 333 -7.75 -8.90 -17.60
C MET A 333 -6.92 -7.83 -18.32
N LEU A 334 -5.91 -7.26 -17.66
CA LEU A 334 -5.04 -6.25 -18.25
C LEU A 334 -4.02 -6.84 -19.24
N SER A 335 -3.67 -8.12 -19.11
CA SER A 335 -2.61 -8.76 -19.91
C SER A 335 -3.17 -9.47 -21.16
N ASN A 336 -4.43 -9.86 -21.17
CA ASN A 336 -5.10 -10.58 -22.27
C ASN A 336 -5.71 -9.67 -23.34
N THR A 337 -5.29 -8.40 -23.38
CA THR A 337 -5.73 -7.45 -24.41
C THR A 337 -4.74 -7.43 -25.58
N ASN A 338 -5.22 -7.07 -26.77
CA ASN A 338 -4.36 -6.91 -27.96
C ASN A 338 -3.47 -5.66 -27.88
N ALA A 339 -3.63 -4.83 -26.85
CA ALA A 339 -2.91 -3.59 -26.67
C ALA A 339 -1.84 -3.74 -25.57
N ARG A 340 -0.69 -3.09 -25.74
CA ARG A 340 0.37 -3.11 -24.72
C ARG A 340 0.03 -2.15 -23.58
N ILE A 341 -0.55 -2.68 -22.50
CA ILE A 341 -0.84 -1.94 -21.27
C ILE A 341 0.39 -1.94 -20.36
N LYS A 342 0.94 -0.75 -20.09
CA LYS A 342 2.01 -0.57 -19.12
C LYS A 342 1.44 -0.59 -17.70
N LYS A 343 1.86 -1.55 -16.89
CA LYS A 343 1.37 -1.72 -15.51
C LYS A 343 2.27 -0.97 -14.53
N LEU A 344 1.73 0.05 -13.86
CA LEU A 344 2.44 0.82 -12.83
C LEU A 344 1.88 0.49 -11.45
N LEU A 345 2.69 -0.13 -10.61
CA LEU A 345 2.31 -0.52 -9.25
C LEU A 345 2.47 0.65 -8.29
N CYS A 346 1.36 1.08 -7.69
CA CYS A 346 1.37 2.05 -6.61
C CYS A 346 1.83 1.37 -5.31
N LEU A 347 2.79 1.98 -4.62
CA LEU A 347 3.37 1.51 -3.37
C LEU A 347 3.21 2.58 -2.29
N ASN A 348 2.51 2.24 -1.22
CA ASN A 348 2.31 3.14 -0.08
C ASN A 348 3.61 3.29 0.72
N ALA A 349 4.14 4.51 0.78
CA ALA A 349 5.37 4.80 1.52
C ALA A 349 5.29 4.54 3.03
N THR A 350 4.09 4.50 3.62
CA THR A 350 3.91 4.24 5.07
C THR A 350 3.88 2.76 5.43
N SER A 351 3.83 1.87 4.42
CA SER A 351 3.78 0.42 4.64
C SER A 351 5.13 -0.18 5.00
N THR A 352 5.14 -1.28 5.76
CA THR A 352 6.37 -1.99 6.11
C THR A 352 7.02 -2.63 4.88
N GLY A 353 8.33 -2.87 4.94
CA GLY A 353 9.07 -3.51 3.85
C GLY A 353 8.53 -4.91 3.51
N GLU A 354 8.05 -5.66 4.50
CA GLU A 354 7.43 -6.98 4.33
C GLU A 354 6.11 -6.87 3.56
N THR A 355 5.25 -5.93 3.97
CA THR A 355 3.98 -5.67 3.30
C THR A 355 4.22 -5.30 1.84
N LEU A 356 5.16 -4.39 1.58
CA LEU A 356 5.50 -3.99 0.22
C LEU A 356 6.14 -5.12 -0.60
N THR A 357 6.93 -6.00 0.04
CA THR A 357 7.50 -7.19 -0.61
C THR A 357 6.40 -8.16 -1.04
N ASP A 358 5.39 -8.40 -0.19
CA ASP A 358 4.23 -9.22 -0.52
C ASP A 358 3.40 -8.60 -1.64
N VAL A 359 3.17 -7.29 -1.60
CA VAL A 359 2.49 -6.55 -2.67
C VAL A 359 3.24 -6.70 -3.99
N ILE A 360 4.55 -6.44 -4.02
CA ILE A 360 5.34 -6.61 -5.22
C ILE A 360 5.25 -8.05 -5.72
N ARG A 361 5.34 -9.05 -4.84
CA ARG A 361 5.25 -10.47 -5.23
C ARG A 361 3.91 -10.80 -5.89
N ALA A 362 2.81 -10.36 -5.29
CA ALA A 362 1.46 -10.60 -5.81
C ALA A 362 1.25 -9.92 -7.17
N TYR A 363 1.75 -8.70 -7.35
CA TYR A 363 1.52 -7.91 -8.55
C TYR A 363 2.59 -8.04 -9.65
N LYS A 364 3.75 -8.64 -9.34
CA LYS A 364 4.87 -8.75 -10.30
C LYS A 364 4.48 -9.54 -11.55
N GLY A 365 3.75 -10.66 -11.37
CA GLY A 365 3.22 -11.52 -12.43
C GLY A 365 4.15 -11.64 -13.66
N LYS A 366 3.58 -11.55 -14.85
CA LYS A 366 4.31 -11.19 -16.08
C LYS A 366 4.03 -9.72 -16.41
N GLY A 367 5.06 -8.87 -16.36
CA GLY A 367 5.01 -7.54 -16.98
C GLY A 367 4.59 -6.40 -16.06
N LEU A 368 5.20 -6.26 -14.88
CA LEU A 368 5.21 -4.97 -14.18
C LEU A 368 6.23 -4.03 -14.85
N ASP A 369 5.78 -2.86 -15.33
CA ASP A 369 6.63 -1.92 -16.09
C ASP A 369 7.26 -0.84 -15.19
N GLY A 370 6.69 -0.60 -14.01
CA GLY A 370 7.22 0.38 -13.08
C GLY A 370 6.41 0.51 -11.79
N THR A 371 6.88 1.42 -10.94
CA THR A 371 6.26 1.73 -9.66
C THR A 371 6.02 3.23 -9.50
N ILE A 372 5.06 3.57 -8.66
CA ILE A 372 4.80 4.91 -8.18
C ILE A 372 4.78 4.84 -6.65
N ILE A 373 5.59 5.67 -5.98
CA ILE A 373 5.52 5.78 -4.52
C ILE A 373 4.44 6.79 -4.18
N THR A 374 3.48 6.40 -3.35
CA THR A 374 2.38 7.26 -2.89
C THR A 374 2.47 7.52 -1.39
N LYS A 375 1.72 8.52 -0.91
CA LYS A 375 1.64 8.90 0.51
C LYS A 375 3.00 9.25 1.13
N LEU A 376 3.89 9.85 0.34
CA LEU A 376 5.24 10.21 0.78
C LEU A 376 5.26 11.32 1.85
N ASP A 377 4.18 12.08 1.95
CA ASP A 377 3.88 13.10 2.95
C ASP A 377 3.50 12.52 4.33
N GLU A 378 2.91 11.33 4.35
CA GLU A 378 2.54 10.62 5.59
C GLU A 378 3.69 9.75 6.13
N ALA A 379 4.73 9.50 5.33
CA ALA A 379 5.78 8.54 5.63
C ALA A 379 6.85 9.10 6.58
N VAL A 380 6.91 8.51 7.78
CA VAL A 380 7.96 8.81 8.77
C VAL A 380 9.32 8.33 8.28
N THR A 381 9.40 7.16 7.65
CA THR A 381 10.60 6.64 6.98
C THR A 381 10.25 6.14 5.59
N ILE A 382 11.20 6.23 4.67
CA ILE A 382 11.00 5.82 3.26
C ILE A 382 12.05 4.80 2.79
N GLY A 383 13.00 4.42 3.66
CA GLY A 383 14.01 3.42 3.34
C GLY A 383 13.38 2.07 2.98
N GLY A 384 12.27 1.69 3.63
CA GLY A 384 11.59 0.42 3.35
C GLY A 384 11.05 0.34 1.92
N VAL A 385 10.40 1.40 1.42
CA VAL A 385 9.89 1.43 0.04
C VAL A 385 11.03 1.52 -0.98
N LEU A 386 12.11 2.24 -0.68
CA LEU A 386 13.29 2.30 -1.55
C LEU A 386 14.03 0.95 -1.61
N ASP A 387 14.17 0.28 -0.47
CA ASP A 387 14.79 -1.03 -0.32
C ASP A 387 14.10 -2.07 -1.21
N VAL A 388 12.77 -2.18 -1.14
CA VAL A 388 12.02 -3.15 -1.95
C VAL A 388 12.05 -2.82 -3.45
N ILE A 389 12.05 -1.54 -3.83
CA ILE A 389 12.17 -1.12 -5.23
C ILE A 389 13.55 -1.50 -5.78
N ILE A 390 14.62 -1.18 -5.03
CA ILE A 390 16.01 -1.49 -5.40
C ILE A 390 16.21 -3.00 -5.51
N ARG A 391 15.80 -3.77 -4.48
CA ARG A 391 15.93 -5.24 -4.48
C ARG A 391 15.05 -5.88 -5.56
N GLY A 392 13.88 -5.30 -5.82
CA GLY A 392 12.97 -5.75 -6.87
C GLY A 392 13.42 -5.39 -8.28
N LYS A 393 14.46 -4.55 -8.43
CA LYS A 393 14.92 -3.95 -9.70
C LYS A 393 13.76 -3.29 -10.46
N LEU A 394 12.90 -2.59 -9.73
CA LEU A 394 11.72 -1.96 -10.28
C LEU A 394 12.05 -0.52 -10.70
N LYS A 395 11.54 -0.13 -11.87
CA LYS A 395 11.69 1.23 -12.36
C LYS A 395 10.72 2.17 -11.66
N LEU A 396 11.23 3.22 -11.04
CA LEU A 396 10.44 4.21 -10.33
C LEU A 396 10.03 5.37 -11.26
N TYR A 397 8.73 5.54 -11.48
CA TYR A 397 8.20 6.58 -12.36
C TYR A 397 7.95 7.87 -11.58
N TYR A 398 7.03 7.81 -10.62
CA TYR A 398 6.52 8.99 -9.93
C TYR A 398 6.57 8.85 -8.41
N LEU A 399 6.52 10.00 -7.76
CA LEU A 399 6.35 10.19 -6.33
C LEU A 399 5.11 11.04 -6.11
N ALA A 400 4.18 10.60 -5.27
CA ALA A 400 3.06 11.40 -4.82
C ALA A 400 3.19 11.71 -3.32
N ASN A 401 3.12 12.99 -2.97
CA ASN A 401 3.50 13.55 -1.67
C ASN A 401 2.46 14.57 -1.15
N GLY A 402 1.18 14.28 -1.36
CA GLY A 402 0.08 15.11 -0.90
C GLY A 402 -1.21 14.81 -1.65
N GLN A 403 -2.24 15.62 -1.43
CA GLN A 403 -3.60 15.39 -1.95
C GLN A 403 -3.96 16.28 -3.14
N ARG A 404 -3.20 17.34 -3.41
CA ARG A 404 -3.51 18.31 -4.46
C ARG A 404 -3.31 17.72 -5.86
N VAL A 405 -4.21 18.08 -6.77
CA VAL A 405 -4.23 17.64 -8.16
C VAL A 405 -4.12 18.87 -9.05
N PRO A 406 -3.09 18.99 -9.91
CA PRO A 406 -2.03 18.01 -10.24
C PRO A 406 -0.72 18.14 -9.44
N GLU A 407 -0.64 19.05 -8.47
CA GLU A 407 0.65 19.56 -7.97
C GLU A 407 1.46 18.54 -7.18
N ASP A 408 0.81 17.68 -6.39
CA ASP A 408 1.48 16.77 -5.46
C ASP A 408 1.86 15.42 -6.12
N ILE A 409 2.36 15.47 -7.35
CA ILE A 409 3.04 14.35 -8.02
C ILE A 409 4.32 14.87 -8.69
N HIS A 410 5.41 14.15 -8.58
CA HIS A 410 6.70 14.56 -9.14
C HIS A 410 7.45 13.38 -9.75
N LEU A 411 8.26 13.67 -10.76
CA LEU A 411 9.24 12.70 -11.26
C LEU A 411 10.21 12.33 -10.13
N ALA A 412 10.56 11.05 -10.05
CA ALA A 412 11.45 10.59 -8.98
C ALA A 412 12.87 11.16 -9.13
N ASN A 413 13.30 11.98 -8.18
CA ASN A 413 14.69 12.44 -8.07
C ASN A 413 15.47 11.53 -7.13
N LYS A 414 16.41 10.75 -7.69
CA LYS A 414 17.20 9.75 -6.95
C LYS A 414 17.97 10.38 -5.78
N SER A 415 18.73 11.43 -6.06
CA SER A 415 19.59 12.10 -5.07
C SER A 415 18.76 12.66 -3.91
N TYR A 416 17.63 13.29 -4.22
CA TYR A 416 16.69 13.80 -3.22
C TYR A 416 16.09 12.69 -2.36
N LEU A 417 15.61 11.60 -2.97
CA LEU A 417 15.01 10.47 -2.23
C LEU A 417 16.01 9.80 -1.30
N ILE A 418 17.22 9.50 -1.78
CA ILE A 418 18.25 8.86 -0.96
C ILE A 418 18.71 9.79 0.17
N GLN A 419 18.89 11.09 -0.11
CA GLN A 419 19.21 12.06 0.93
C GLN A 419 18.09 12.17 1.98
N LYS A 420 16.83 12.24 1.53
CA LYS A 420 15.65 12.28 2.42
C LYS A 420 15.60 11.03 3.30
N ALA A 421 15.76 9.84 2.72
CA ALA A 421 15.75 8.57 3.45
C ALA A 421 16.81 8.54 4.56
N LEU A 422 18.05 8.91 4.25
CA LEU A 422 19.18 8.81 5.18
C LEU A 422 19.21 9.94 6.23
N LYS A 423 18.69 11.13 5.91
CA LYS A 423 18.59 12.23 6.87
C LYS A 423 17.56 11.91 7.96
N ILE A 424 16.43 11.35 7.54
CA ILE A 424 15.31 10.95 8.40
C ILE A 424 15.73 9.93 9.48
N GLY A 425 16.71 9.07 9.20
CA GLY A 425 17.26 8.13 10.18
C GLY A 425 18.27 8.71 11.17
N ALA A 426 18.82 9.90 10.90
CA ALA A 426 19.85 10.53 11.72
C ALA A 426 19.29 11.29 12.94
N ASP A 427 18.04 11.75 12.89
CA ASP A 427 17.44 12.67 13.89
C ASP A 427 16.92 11.98 15.17
N GLY A 428 17.68 11.04 15.75
CA GLY A 428 17.47 10.56 17.13
C GLY A 428 16.05 10.03 17.46
N ARG A 429 15.55 9.07 16.69
CA ARG A 429 14.20 8.51 16.88
C ARG A 429 14.17 7.29 17.81
N SER A 430 13.00 7.04 18.40
CA SER A 430 12.71 5.99 19.39
C SER A 430 12.95 4.53 18.94
N LEU A 431 13.20 4.28 17.65
CA LEU A 431 13.44 2.96 17.07
C LEU A 431 14.90 2.78 16.58
N GLN A 432 15.85 3.57 17.08
CA GLN A 432 17.27 3.35 16.79
C GLN A 432 17.80 2.17 17.60
N PHE A 433 18.57 1.31 16.93
CA PHE A 433 19.27 0.22 17.59
C PHE A 433 20.51 0.75 18.29
N LYS A 434 20.74 0.26 19.51
CA LYS A 434 22.01 0.49 20.20
C LYS A 434 23.10 -0.32 19.52
N ASN A 435 24.34 0.16 19.61
CA ASN A 435 25.49 -0.58 19.07
C ASN A 435 25.58 -2.01 19.62
N GLU A 436 25.21 -2.19 20.89
CA GLU A 436 25.15 -3.47 21.60
C GLU A 436 24.07 -4.43 21.05
N GLU A 437 23.01 -3.90 20.44
CA GLU A 437 21.88 -4.69 19.92
C GLU A 437 22.12 -5.20 18.49
N LEU A 438 22.95 -4.47 17.73
CA LEU A 438 23.24 -4.78 16.32
C LEU A 438 23.75 -6.21 16.07
N PRO A 439 24.68 -6.79 16.86
CA PRO A 439 25.14 -8.17 16.63
C PRO A 439 23.99 -9.18 16.63
N PHE A 440 23.00 -9.02 17.52
CA PHE A 440 21.86 -9.92 17.64
C PHE A 440 20.92 -9.83 16.43
N ILE A 441 20.74 -8.63 15.89
CA ILE A 441 19.90 -8.40 14.69
C ILE A 441 20.58 -8.99 13.45
N MET A 442 21.90 -8.83 13.36
CA MET A 442 22.68 -9.20 12.18
C MET A 442 22.99 -10.69 12.11
N ALA A 443 23.18 -11.35 13.26
CA ALA A 443 23.39 -12.80 13.36
C ALA A 443 22.24 -13.61 12.75
N ASN A 444 20.99 -13.16 12.97
CA ASN A 444 19.79 -13.86 12.50
C ASN A 444 19.33 -13.47 11.09
N THR A 445 20.02 -12.53 10.44
CA THR A 445 19.65 -12.10 9.09
C THR A 445 20.23 -13.04 8.04
N LYS A 446 19.38 -13.85 7.40
CA LYS A 446 19.81 -14.68 6.26
C LYS A 446 20.36 -13.77 5.14
N PRO A 447 21.55 -14.05 4.59
CA PRO A 447 22.02 -13.35 3.41
C PRO A 447 21.05 -13.64 2.27
N SER A 448 20.40 -12.61 1.74
CA SER A 448 19.61 -12.75 0.53
C SER A 448 20.57 -13.02 -0.62
N VAL A 449 20.75 -14.30 -0.95
CA VAL A 449 21.52 -14.77 -2.09
C VAL A 449 20.91 -14.17 -3.37
N ASN A 450 21.76 -13.55 -4.20
CA ASN A 450 21.45 -12.94 -5.51
C ASN A 450 20.74 -11.58 -5.54
N ILE A 451 21.38 -10.50 -5.10
CA ILE A 451 20.88 -9.14 -5.45
C ILE A 451 21.88 -8.29 -6.24
N LEU A 452 23.21 -8.43 -6.09
CA LEU A 452 24.19 -7.55 -6.78
C LEU A 452 25.50 -8.25 -7.20
N SER A 453 25.46 -9.54 -7.57
CA SER A 453 26.67 -10.31 -7.92
C SER A 453 27.34 -9.92 -9.25
N THR A 454 26.69 -9.15 -10.12
CA THR A 454 27.24 -8.86 -11.46
C THR A 454 27.86 -7.47 -11.66
N GLU A 455 27.67 -6.49 -10.76
CA GLU A 455 28.10 -5.09 -11.05
C GLU A 455 28.86 -4.36 -9.93
N ILE A 456 29.19 -5.01 -8.82
CA ILE A 456 29.98 -4.35 -7.75
C ILE A 456 31.46 -4.76 -7.77
N SER A 457 31.86 -5.77 -8.54
CA SER A 457 33.30 -6.14 -8.72
C SER A 457 34.04 -5.28 -9.77
N ARG A 458 33.43 -4.21 -10.29
CA ARG A 458 34.09 -3.25 -11.20
C ARG A 458 33.84 -1.82 -10.69
N GLY A 459 34.60 -1.42 -9.69
CA GLY A 459 34.60 -0.08 -9.12
C GLY A 459 35.84 0.08 -8.26
#